data_AF-A0AA39SUX7-F1
#
_entry.id   AF-A0AA39SUX7-F1
#
_cell.length_a   1.000
_cell.length_b   1.000
_cell.length_c   1.000
_cell.angle_alpha   90.00
_cell.angle_beta   90.00
_cell.angle_gamma   90.00
#
_symmetry.space_group_name_H-M   'P 1'
#
loop_
_entity.id
_entity.type
_entity.pdbx_description
1 polymer ?
#
loop_
_entity_poly.entity_id
_entity_poly.type
_entity_poly.pdbx_seq_one_letter_code
_entity_poly.pdbx_strand_id
1 'polypeptide(L)'
;MPSFIYDPGQYPAYFDMVLNQFSNADKAHFFLVNTFYNLEREAVDSMSKFCPLLTIGPTVPSFYLDNRVQNDKDNDLNLYKLLDPSICTNWLNTKPERSVVYVSFGSMACLSNEQMEELAWGLKQSNFYFLWVVRASEEPKLPKQFIGEIADKGLLVKWSLNWKCFLTKLWGVFFFSWWVEFKY
;
A
#
# COMPACT_ATOMS: atom_id res chain seq x y z
N MET A 1 6.44 14.95 -3.37
CA MET A 1 7.43 14.22 -2.55
C MET A 1 6.71 13.66 -1.32
N PRO A 2 6.97 12.42 -0.87
CA PRO A 2 6.28 11.85 0.30
C PRO A 2 6.55 12.61 1.61
N SER A 3 5.61 12.59 2.56
CA SER A 3 5.70 13.32 3.84
C SER A 3 6.91 12.96 4.69
N PHE A 4 7.33 11.70 4.66
CA PHE A 4 8.53 11.25 5.34
C PHE A 4 9.85 11.80 4.75
N ILE A 5 9.82 12.45 3.58
CA ILE A 5 10.99 13.14 2.99
C ILE A 5 10.90 14.66 3.19
N TYR A 6 9.71 15.27 3.06
CA TYR A 6 9.58 16.73 3.16
C TYR A 6 9.30 17.26 4.57
N ASP A 7 8.86 16.42 5.50
CA ASP A 7 8.67 16.74 6.92
C ASP A 7 9.48 15.78 7.80
N PRO A 8 10.80 16.01 7.95
CA PRO A 8 11.72 15.14 8.69
C PRO A 8 11.28 14.93 10.15
N GLY A 9 10.53 15.88 10.72
CA GLY A 9 10.06 15.83 12.10
C GLY A 9 9.00 14.75 12.35
N GLN A 10 8.25 14.34 11.33
CA GLN A 10 7.22 13.30 11.47
C GLN A 10 7.80 11.88 11.54
N TYR A 11 8.92 11.63 10.86
CA TYR A 11 9.52 10.30 10.75
C TYR A 11 11.07 10.35 10.85
N PRO A 12 11.64 10.87 11.96
CA PRO A 12 13.07 11.20 12.04
C PRO A 12 13.99 9.99 11.80
N ALA A 13 13.70 8.86 12.45
CA ALA A 13 14.49 7.64 12.27
C ALA A 13 14.45 7.10 10.83
N TYR A 14 13.30 7.26 10.15
CA TYR A 14 13.15 6.83 8.76
C TYR A 14 13.87 7.79 7.80
N PHE A 15 13.75 9.09 8.04
CA PHE A 15 14.46 10.12 7.28
C PHE A 15 15.98 9.89 7.35
N ASP A 16 16.51 9.71 8.56
CA ASP A 16 17.93 9.39 8.78
C ASP A 16 18.33 8.10 8.09
N MET A 17 17.51 7.05 8.19
CA MET A 17 17.76 5.78 7.51
C MET A 17 17.89 5.99 6.00
N VAL A 18 16.96 6.70 5.36
CA VAL A 18 16.96 6.94 3.91
C VAL A 18 18.21 7.72 3.48
N LEU A 19 18.60 8.77 4.22
CA LEU A 19 19.82 9.52 3.90
C LEU A 19 21.08 8.67 4.05
N ASN A 20 21.13 7.84 5.09
CA ASN A 20 22.30 7.01 5.38
C ASN A 20 22.49 5.83 4.42
N GLN A 21 21.49 5.49 3.59
CA GLN A 21 21.61 4.44 2.55
C GLN A 21 22.74 4.69 1.55
N PHE A 22 23.13 5.96 1.35
CA PHE A 22 24.18 6.34 0.40
C PHE A 22 25.55 6.55 1.05
N SER A 23 25.67 6.41 2.37
CA SER A 23 26.90 6.70 3.11
C SER A 23 28.10 5.80 2.73
N ASN A 24 27.82 4.62 2.16
CA ASN A 24 28.80 3.65 1.68
C ASN A 24 28.51 3.20 0.23
N ALA A 25 27.79 4.03 -0.53
CA ALA A 25 27.36 3.75 -1.90
C ALA A 25 28.50 3.38 -2.84
N ASP A 26 29.66 4.01 -2.66
CA ASP A 26 30.90 3.79 -3.40
C ASP A 26 31.46 2.38 -3.25
N LYS A 27 31.08 1.66 -2.19
CA LYS A 27 31.54 0.30 -1.90
C LYS A 27 30.62 -0.78 -2.48
N ALA A 28 29.45 -0.41 -3.00
CA ALA A 28 28.49 -1.36 -3.55
C ALA A 28 28.83 -1.70 -5.01
N HIS A 29 28.71 -2.98 -5.37
CA HIS A 29 28.87 -3.41 -6.76
C HIS A 29 27.67 -3.04 -7.63
N PHE A 30 26.46 -3.14 -7.07
CA PHE A 30 25.21 -2.82 -7.76
C PHE A 30 24.17 -2.27 -6.79
N PHE A 31 23.33 -1.36 -7.28
CA PHE A 31 22.10 -0.90 -6.63
C PHE A 31 20.92 -1.66 -7.21
N LEU A 32 20.29 -2.52 -6.40
CA LEU A 32 19.09 -3.23 -6.80
C LEU A 32 17.87 -2.39 -6.43
N VAL A 33 17.08 -2.00 -7.44
CA VAL A 33 15.90 -1.17 -7.26
C VAL A 33 14.66 -1.95 -7.71
N ASN A 34 13.66 -2.03 -6.83
CA ASN A 34 12.39 -2.66 -7.12
C ASN A 34 11.50 -1.75 -7.99
N THR A 35 11.94 -1.59 -9.25
CA THR A 35 11.22 -0.91 -10.32
C THR A 35 11.48 -1.68 -11.61
N PHE A 36 10.81 -1.30 -12.70
CA PHE A 36 11.15 -1.77 -14.04
C PHE A 36 11.33 -0.55 -14.95
N TYR A 37 12.26 -0.65 -15.90
CA TYR A 37 12.70 0.48 -16.71
C TYR A 37 11.56 1.34 -17.26
N ASN A 38 10.54 0.69 -17.84
CA ASN A 38 9.44 1.41 -18.50
C ASN A 38 8.58 2.24 -17.53
N LEU A 39 8.57 1.92 -16.23
CA LEU A 39 7.83 2.68 -15.21
C LEU A 39 8.48 4.04 -14.96
N GLU A 40 9.82 4.09 -14.93
CA GLU A 40 10.58 5.24 -14.43
C GLU A 40 11.86 5.52 -15.21
N ARG A 41 11.73 5.56 -16.54
CA ARG A 41 12.86 5.72 -17.44
C ARG A 41 13.78 6.88 -17.05
N GLU A 42 13.21 8.06 -16.80
CA GLU A 42 13.97 9.26 -16.48
C GLU A 42 14.77 9.13 -15.16
N ALA A 43 14.18 8.54 -14.13
CA ALA A 43 14.85 8.33 -12.85
C ALA A 43 15.98 7.29 -12.98
N VAL A 44 15.72 6.18 -13.69
CA VAL A 44 16.71 5.13 -13.94
C VAL A 44 17.86 5.63 -14.81
N ASP A 45 17.56 6.35 -15.90
CA ASP A 45 18.57 6.96 -16.79
C ASP A 45 19.40 8.02 -16.08
N SER A 46 18.82 8.74 -15.12
CA SER A 46 19.54 9.73 -14.32
C SER A 46 20.43 9.07 -13.29
N MET A 47 19.92 8.09 -12.53
CA MET A 47 20.67 7.40 -11.48
C MET A 47 21.81 6.53 -12.02
N SER A 48 21.60 5.86 -13.16
CA SER A 48 22.61 5.00 -13.79
C SER A 48 23.90 5.73 -14.21
N LYS A 49 23.85 7.07 -14.31
CA LYS A 49 25.05 7.91 -14.52
C LYS A 49 25.93 8.02 -13.28
N PHE A 50 25.37 7.78 -12.09
CA PHE A 50 26.06 7.95 -10.80
C PHE A 50 26.40 6.61 -10.15
N CYS A 51 25.60 5.56 -10.38
CA CYS A 51 25.84 4.24 -9.81
C CYS A 51 25.42 3.10 -10.74
N PRO A 52 26.05 1.91 -10.61
CA PRO A 52 25.65 0.72 -11.35
C PRO A 52 24.31 0.20 -10.82
N LEU A 53 23.21 0.62 -11.45
CA LEU A 53 21.83 0.31 -11.03
C LEU A 53 21.23 -0.83 -11.84
N LEU A 54 20.51 -1.73 -11.16
CA LEU A 54 19.73 -2.82 -11.76
C LEU A 54 18.27 -2.72 -11.30
N THR A 55 17.35 -2.62 -12.26
CA THR A 55 15.91 -2.66 -12.02
C THR A 55 15.46 -4.13 -11.94
N ILE A 56 15.14 -4.61 -10.74
CA ILE A 56 14.80 -6.03 -10.49
C ILE A 56 13.30 -6.25 -10.26
N GLY A 57 12.49 -5.21 -10.39
CA GLY A 57 11.06 -5.24 -10.15
C GLY A 57 10.22 -5.62 -11.38
N PRO A 58 8.90 -5.73 -11.19
CA PRO A 58 8.21 -5.63 -9.90
C PRO A 58 8.36 -6.94 -9.08
N THR A 59 8.60 -6.83 -7.77
CA THR A 59 8.61 -7.99 -6.84
C THR A 59 7.19 -8.42 -6.44
N VAL A 60 6.23 -8.32 -7.36
CA VAL A 60 4.90 -8.89 -7.18
C VAL A 60 4.99 -10.39 -7.47
N PRO A 61 4.34 -11.27 -6.70
CA PRO A 61 4.44 -12.71 -6.90
C PRO A 61 4.15 -13.11 -8.36
N SER A 62 5.00 -13.97 -8.91
CA SER A 62 4.99 -14.39 -10.32
C SER A 62 3.62 -14.92 -10.76
N PHE A 63 2.86 -15.53 -9.84
CA PHE A 63 1.49 -15.97 -10.09
C PHE A 63 0.57 -14.88 -10.67
N TYR A 64 0.78 -13.61 -10.31
CA TYR A 64 -0.04 -12.49 -10.78
C TYR A 64 0.49 -11.82 -12.05
N LEU A 65 1.65 -12.23 -12.55
CA LEU A 65 2.31 -11.58 -13.69
C LEU A 65 2.57 -12.57 -14.83
N ASP A 66 3.59 -13.42 -14.68
CA ASP A 66 4.14 -14.23 -15.76
C ASP A 66 4.08 -15.74 -15.50
N ASN A 67 3.64 -16.16 -14.30
CA ASN A 67 3.50 -17.56 -13.87
C ASN A 67 4.74 -18.42 -14.08
N ARG A 68 5.94 -17.81 -14.13
CA ARG A 68 7.21 -18.51 -14.37
C ARG A 68 7.74 -19.22 -13.13
N VAL A 69 7.46 -18.70 -11.95
CA VAL A 69 7.88 -19.30 -10.68
C VAL A 69 6.73 -20.11 -10.10
N GLN A 70 6.94 -21.42 -9.94
CA GLN A 70 5.94 -22.29 -9.33
C GLN A 70 5.78 -21.97 -7.84
N ASN A 71 4.52 -21.96 -7.39
CA ASN A 71 4.11 -21.72 -5.99
C ASN A 71 4.43 -20.33 -5.41
N ASP A 72 4.86 -19.37 -6.22
CA ASP A 72 5.04 -17.97 -5.81
C ASP A 72 3.69 -17.22 -5.86
N LYS A 73 2.87 -17.43 -4.83
CA LYS A 73 1.47 -16.96 -4.78
C LYS A 73 1.22 -15.83 -3.78
N ASP A 74 2.07 -15.68 -2.77
CA ASP A 74 1.90 -14.71 -1.69
C ASP A 74 3.27 -14.28 -1.13
N ASN A 75 3.29 -13.11 -0.48
CA ASN A 75 4.44 -12.69 0.32
C ASN A 75 4.38 -13.43 1.67
N ASP A 76 5.19 -14.46 1.85
CA ASP A 76 5.20 -15.33 3.03
C ASP A 76 5.67 -14.63 4.33
N LEU A 77 6.26 -13.43 4.22
CA LEU A 77 6.78 -12.65 5.35
C LEU A 77 5.77 -11.57 5.80
N ASN A 78 4.89 -11.93 6.72
CA ASN A 78 3.88 -11.01 7.27
C ASN A 78 4.17 -10.62 8.72
N LEU A 79 4.45 -9.33 8.93
CA LEU A 79 4.69 -8.76 10.26
C LEU A 79 3.40 -8.52 11.06
N TYR A 80 2.22 -8.61 10.41
CA TYR A 80 0.94 -8.33 11.03
C TYR A 80 0.04 -9.57 10.99
N LYS A 81 -0.67 -9.81 12.10
CA LYS A 81 -1.65 -10.90 12.21
C LYS A 81 -2.80 -10.62 11.24
N LEU A 82 -2.89 -11.44 10.20
CA LEU A 82 -3.97 -11.37 9.23
C LEU A 82 -5.30 -11.69 9.93
N LEU A 83 -6.32 -10.88 9.64
CA LEU A 83 -7.71 -11.35 9.80
C LEU A 83 -7.90 -12.58 8.91
N ASP A 84 -8.84 -13.45 9.25
CA ASP A 84 -9.21 -14.57 8.38
C ASP A 84 -9.44 -14.02 6.96
N PRO A 85 -8.60 -14.40 5.97
CA PRO A 85 -8.71 -13.91 4.60
C PRO A 85 -10.09 -14.17 3.99
N SER A 86 -10.82 -15.14 4.53
CA SER A 86 -12.19 -15.47 4.13
C SER A 86 -13.17 -14.31 4.36
N ILE A 87 -13.01 -13.52 5.42
CA ILE A 87 -13.96 -12.44 5.77
C ILE A 87 -13.97 -11.36 4.69
N CYS A 88 -12.78 -10.89 4.30
CA CYS A 88 -12.63 -9.87 3.27
C CYS A 88 -13.11 -10.40 1.90
N THR A 89 -12.72 -11.63 1.56
CA THR A 89 -13.09 -12.29 0.31
C THR A 89 -14.62 -12.46 0.20
N ASN A 90 -15.26 -12.96 1.26
CA ASN A 90 -16.70 -13.18 1.29
C ASN A 90 -17.46 -11.86 1.17
N TRP A 91 -17.03 -10.82 1.90
CA TRP A 91 -17.68 -9.51 1.80
C TRP A 91 -17.55 -8.89 0.41
N LEU A 92 -16.37 -8.98 -0.22
CA LEU A 92 -16.13 -8.48 -1.59
C LEU A 92 -16.98 -9.23 -2.62
N ASN A 93 -17.14 -10.54 -2.48
CA ASN A 93 -17.94 -11.36 -3.40
C ASN A 93 -19.44 -11.03 -3.40
N THR A 94 -19.94 -10.35 -2.35
CA THR A 94 -21.34 -9.87 -2.31
C THR A 94 -21.55 -8.55 -3.05
N LYS A 95 -20.48 -7.89 -3.54
CA LYS A 95 -20.56 -6.58 -4.18
C LYS A 95 -20.43 -6.71 -5.71
N PRO A 96 -21.02 -5.77 -6.47
CA PRO A 96 -20.82 -5.70 -7.92
C PRO A 96 -19.34 -5.59 -8.31
N GLU A 97 -19.02 -6.00 -9.52
CA GLU A 97 -17.67 -5.83 -10.07
C GLU A 97 -17.33 -4.36 -10.20
N ARG A 98 -16.10 -4.01 -9.79
CA ARG A 98 -15.64 -2.62 -9.77
C ARG A 98 -16.73 -1.78 -9.10
N SER A 99 -16.93 -1.95 -7.80
CA SER A 99 -17.86 -1.07 -7.06
C SER A 99 -17.37 -0.70 -5.66
N VAL A 100 -16.21 -1.22 -5.27
CA VAL A 100 -15.65 -1.04 -3.93
C VAL A 100 -14.38 -0.19 -4.03
N VAL A 101 -14.31 0.86 -3.23
CA VAL A 101 -13.11 1.67 -3.06
C VAL A 101 -12.21 1.04 -2.01
N TYR A 102 -10.94 0.81 -2.32
CA TYR A 102 -9.97 0.34 -1.34
C TYR A 102 -9.13 1.48 -0.79
N VAL A 103 -9.06 1.56 0.54
CA VAL A 103 -8.32 2.60 1.25
C VAL A 103 -7.30 1.95 2.16
N SER A 104 -6.03 2.31 2.00
CA SER A 104 -4.94 1.86 2.87
C SER A 104 -3.78 2.83 2.82
N PHE A 105 -3.19 3.13 3.97
CA PHE A 105 -2.04 4.03 4.10
C PHE A 105 -0.74 3.26 4.40
N GLY A 106 -0.71 1.96 4.08
CA GLY A 106 0.46 1.10 4.30
C GLY A 106 0.77 0.85 5.78
N SER A 107 1.98 0.36 6.06
CA SER A 107 2.45 0.06 7.41
C SER A 107 2.95 1.27 8.18
N MET A 108 3.45 2.29 7.48
CA MET A 108 4.23 3.38 8.10
C MET A 108 3.47 4.69 8.25
N ALA A 109 2.56 5.04 7.33
CA ALA A 109 1.97 6.38 7.37
C ALA A 109 0.96 6.50 8.53
N CYS A 110 1.11 7.53 9.36
CA CYS A 110 0.24 7.85 10.47
C CYS A 110 -0.62 9.06 10.12
N LEU A 111 -1.95 8.94 10.24
CA LEU A 111 -2.86 10.06 10.01
C LEU A 111 -3.02 10.87 11.29
N SER A 112 -3.19 12.19 11.17
CA SER A 112 -3.65 13.01 12.29
C SER A 112 -5.10 12.65 12.64
N ASN A 113 -5.56 13.02 13.84
CA ASN A 113 -6.96 12.81 14.24
C ASN A 113 -7.93 13.50 13.26
N GLU A 114 -7.62 14.74 12.88
CA GLU A 114 -8.42 15.51 11.92
C GLU A 114 -8.47 14.82 10.55
N GLN A 115 -7.33 14.34 10.04
CA GLN A 115 -7.29 13.59 8.77
C GLN A 115 -8.10 12.30 8.83
N MET A 116 -8.04 11.59 9.95
CA MET A 116 -8.80 10.36 10.16
C MET A 116 -10.30 10.63 10.19
N GLU A 117 -10.71 11.70 10.86
CA GLU A 117 -12.10 12.14 10.95
C GLU A 117 -12.64 12.57 9.58
N GLU A 118 -11.94 13.46 8.87
CA GLU A 118 -12.34 13.91 7.53
C GLU A 118 -12.43 12.75 6.54
N LEU A 119 -11.50 11.81 6.59
CA LEU A 119 -11.54 10.63 5.74
C LEU A 119 -12.75 9.73 6.06
N ALA A 120 -13.05 9.53 7.34
CA ALA A 120 -14.22 8.76 7.77
C ALA A 120 -15.52 9.42 7.29
N TRP A 121 -15.65 10.74 7.45
CA TRP A 121 -16.79 11.50 6.96
C TRP A 121 -16.92 11.45 5.43
N GLY A 122 -15.81 11.63 4.72
CA GLY A 122 -15.77 11.56 3.26
C GLY A 122 -16.24 10.19 2.74
N LEU A 123 -15.74 9.10 3.33
CA LEU A 123 -16.15 7.75 2.97
C LEU A 123 -17.65 7.53 3.21
N LYS A 124 -18.17 8.00 4.35
CA LYS A 124 -19.60 7.91 4.69
C LYS A 124 -20.49 8.67 3.69
N GLN A 125 -20.08 9.86 3.28
CA GLN A 125 -20.86 10.70 2.34
C GLN A 125 -20.71 10.26 0.87
N SER A 126 -19.64 9.56 0.53
CA SER A 126 -19.31 9.18 -0.85
C SER A 126 -20.34 8.27 -1.52
N ASN A 127 -21.20 7.59 -0.74
CA ASN A 127 -22.18 6.61 -1.20
C ASN A 127 -21.57 5.38 -1.92
N PHE A 128 -20.24 5.22 -1.91
CA PHE A 128 -19.57 4.03 -2.43
C PHE A 128 -19.49 2.92 -1.38
N TYR A 129 -19.34 1.68 -1.85
CA TYR A 129 -18.83 0.62 -0.99
C TYR A 129 -17.34 0.85 -0.75
N PHE A 130 -16.84 0.58 0.46
CA PHE A 130 -15.42 0.75 0.74
C PHE A 130 -14.84 -0.34 1.63
N LEU A 131 -13.58 -0.68 1.37
CA LEU A 131 -12.75 -1.53 2.20
C LEU A 131 -11.61 -0.67 2.73
N TRP A 132 -11.59 -0.41 4.04
CA TRP A 132 -10.57 0.44 4.66
C TRP A 132 -9.68 -0.35 5.61
N VAL A 133 -8.38 -0.34 5.32
CA VAL A 133 -7.35 -0.88 6.21
C VAL A 133 -7.02 0.16 7.28
N VAL A 134 -7.45 -0.10 8.51
CA VAL A 134 -7.15 0.72 9.70
C VAL A 134 -6.33 -0.12 10.67
N ARG A 135 -5.05 0.23 10.82
CA ARG A 135 -4.14 -0.48 11.73
C ARG A 135 -4.61 -0.34 13.17
N ALA A 136 -4.30 -1.32 14.01
CA ALA A 136 -4.67 -1.30 15.43
C ALA A 136 -4.18 -0.06 16.19
N SER A 137 -3.03 0.51 15.79
CA SER A 137 -2.51 1.75 16.36
C SER A 137 -3.31 3.00 15.96
N GLU A 138 -4.02 2.97 14.84
CA GLU A 138 -4.80 4.09 14.30
C GLU A 138 -6.29 3.98 14.65
N GLU A 139 -6.77 2.80 15.02
CA GLU A 139 -8.16 2.52 15.41
C GLU A 139 -8.71 3.49 16.47
N PRO A 140 -7.96 3.91 17.52
CA PRO A 140 -8.44 4.88 18.51
C PRO A 140 -8.78 6.27 17.94
N LYS A 141 -8.31 6.60 16.73
CA LYS A 141 -8.54 7.89 16.07
C LYS A 141 -9.85 7.93 15.28
N LEU A 142 -10.51 6.78 15.12
CA LEU A 142 -11.79 6.71 14.39
C LEU A 142 -12.88 7.49 15.13
N PRO A 143 -13.80 8.14 14.40
CA PRO A 143 -14.98 8.74 15.00
C PRO A 143 -15.78 7.71 15.82
N LYS A 144 -16.37 8.17 16.92
CA LYS A 144 -17.21 7.31 17.76
C LYS A 144 -18.35 6.74 16.93
N GLN A 145 -18.68 5.47 17.17
CA GLN A 145 -19.76 4.74 16.49
C GLN A 145 -19.55 4.51 14.98
N PHE A 146 -18.45 4.95 14.37
CA PHE A 146 -18.20 4.82 12.93
C PHE A 146 -18.42 3.40 12.41
N ILE A 147 -17.90 2.38 13.10
CA ILE A 147 -18.03 0.98 12.72
C ILE A 147 -19.51 0.55 12.63
N GLY A 148 -20.37 1.03 13.53
CA GLY A 148 -21.79 0.72 13.51
C GLY A 148 -22.53 1.41 12.38
N GLU A 149 -22.14 2.62 12.03
CA GLU A 149 -22.80 3.43 11.00
C GLU A 149 -22.50 2.97 9.56
N ILE A 150 -21.41 2.23 9.36
CA ILE A 150 -20.93 1.81 8.04
C ILE A 150 -21.29 0.37 7.70
N ALA A 151 -21.94 -0.38 8.60
CA ALA A 151 -22.13 -1.83 8.48
C ALA A 151 -22.69 -2.28 7.12
N ASP A 152 -23.51 -1.44 6.49
CA ASP A 152 -24.15 -1.74 5.20
C ASP A 152 -23.25 -1.48 3.98
N LYS A 153 -22.22 -0.63 4.11
CA LYS A 153 -21.41 -0.12 2.97
C LYS A 153 -19.90 -0.29 3.11
N GLY A 154 -19.40 -0.36 4.34
CA GLY A 154 -17.97 -0.36 4.64
C GLY A 154 -17.52 -1.65 5.32
N LEU A 155 -16.30 -2.08 5.03
CA LEU A 155 -15.59 -3.09 5.80
C LEU A 155 -14.28 -2.49 6.33
N LEU A 156 -14.08 -2.55 7.65
CA LEU A 156 -12.80 -2.20 8.28
C LEU A 156 -12.00 -3.46 8.57
N VAL A 157 -10.73 -3.43 8.18
CA VAL A 157 -9.80 -4.53 8.41
C VAL A 157 -8.50 -3.99 9.00
N LYS A 158 -7.84 -4.77 9.86
CA LYS A 158 -6.59 -4.33 10.51
C LYS A 158 -5.37 -4.44 9.61
N TRP A 159 -5.44 -5.37 8.66
CA TRP A 159 -4.45 -5.61 7.63
C TRP A 159 -5.14 -6.39 6.50
N SER A 160 -4.73 -6.20 5.25
CA SER A 160 -5.24 -6.98 4.13
C SER A 160 -4.12 -7.31 3.16
N LEU A 161 -3.92 -8.61 2.93
CA LEU A 161 -3.03 -9.16 1.92
C LEU A 161 -3.72 -10.35 1.28
N ASN A 162 -4.61 -10.06 0.33
CA ASN A 162 -5.08 -11.10 -0.59
C ASN A 162 -5.21 -10.51 -1.99
N TRP A 163 -4.08 -10.43 -2.69
CA TRP A 163 -3.93 -9.92 -4.05
C TRP A 163 -4.98 -10.50 -5.02
N LYS A 164 -5.42 -11.73 -4.78
CA LYS A 164 -6.42 -12.44 -5.58
C LYS A 164 -7.79 -11.76 -5.63
N CYS A 165 -8.22 -11.10 -4.54
CA CYS A 165 -9.49 -10.37 -4.52
C CYS A 165 -9.35 -8.91 -5.00
N PHE A 166 -8.17 -8.33 -4.83
CA PHE A 166 -7.89 -6.92 -5.18
C PHE A 166 -8.11 -6.62 -6.67
N LEU A 167 -7.79 -7.57 -7.56
CA LEU A 167 -7.72 -7.30 -9.00
C LEU A 167 -9.08 -7.37 -9.72
N THR A 168 -10.10 -8.01 -9.16
CA THR A 168 -11.37 -8.26 -9.89
C THR A 168 -12.56 -7.40 -9.46
N LYS A 169 -12.59 -6.89 -8.21
CA LYS A 169 -13.81 -6.29 -7.62
C LYS A 169 -13.68 -4.83 -7.19
N LEU A 170 -12.48 -4.25 -7.22
CA LEU A 170 -12.23 -2.90 -6.70
C LEU A 170 -12.17 -1.84 -7.82
N TRP A 171 -12.68 -0.63 -7.55
CA TRP A 171 -12.16 0.59 -8.20
C TRP A 171 -10.92 1.01 -7.41
N GLY A 172 -9.76 0.96 -8.05
CA GLY A 172 -8.52 1.35 -7.43
C GLY A 172 -8.37 2.86 -7.36
N VAL A 173 -8.98 3.54 -6.39
CA VAL A 173 -8.38 4.77 -5.85
C VAL A 173 -7.45 4.35 -4.73
N PHE A 174 -6.21 4.05 -5.10
CA PHE A 174 -5.18 3.67 -4.15
C PHE A 174 -4.51 4.92 -3.59
N PHE A 175 -4.76 5.25 -2.32
CA PHE A 175 -3.95 6.25 -1.60
C PHE A 175 -2.68 5.60 -1.05
N PHE A 176 -1.77 5.17 -1.93
CA PHE A 176 -0.47 4.67 -1.50
C PHE A 176 0.44 5.83 -1.04
N SER A 177 1.15 5.63 0.07
CA SER A 177 2.45 6.28 0.29
C SER A 177 3.63 5.33 0.02
N TRP A 178 3.39 4.14 -0.56
CA TRP A 178 4.43 3.23 -1.05
C TRP A 178 4.03 2.54 -2.36
N TRP A 179 4.75 2.92 -3.42
CA TRP A 179 5.13 2.17 -4.62
C TRP A 179 4.41 0.86 -4.96
N VAL A 180 3.17 0.96 -5.48
CA VAL A 180 2.74 0.22 -6.67
C VAL A 180 1.69 1.09 -7.38
N GLU A 181 2.04 1.70 -8.51
CA GLU A 181 1.05 2.25 -9.44
C GLU A 181 0.66 1.16 -10.45
N PHE A 182 -0.59 0.69 -10.40
CA PHE A 182 -1.19 -0.01 -11.53
C PHE A 182 -1.88 1.03 -12.42
N LYS A 183 -1.29 1.31 -13.59
CA LYS A 183 -2.01 2.00 -14.67
C LYS A 183 -2.83 0.97 -15.42
N TYR A 184 -4.15 1.14 -15.41
CA TYR A 184 -5.08 0.42 -16.28
C TYR A 184 -5.12 1.05 -17.67
#